data_AF-A0A109J8R9-F1
#
_entry.id   AF-A0A109J8R9-F1
#
_cell.length_a   1.000
_cell.length_b   1.000
_cell.length_c   1.000
_cell.angle_alpha   90.00
_cell.angle_beta   90.00
_cell.angle_gamma   90.00
#
_symmetry.space_group_name_H-M   'P 1'
#
loop_
_entity.id
_entity.type
_entity.pdbx_description
1 polymer ?
#
loop_
_entity_poly.entity_id
_entity_poly.type
_entity_poly.pdbx_seq_one_letter_code
_entity_poly.pdbx_strand_id
1 'polypeptide(L)' 'MSAPPSLPDNSRYEQACDQAIAMCDGNLRSTIKALIMANEYLETELEELQAAITAGCVPAPAHSASDAA' A
#
# COMPACT_ATOMS: atom_id res chain seq x y z
N MET A 1 10.20 -13.37 -30.58
CA MET A 1 9.75 -13.99 -29.32
C MET A 1 10.02 -12.97 -28.23
N SER A 2 9.01 -12.22 -27.80
CA SER A 2 9.17 -11.18 -26.78
C SER A 2 9.28 -11.83 -25.41
N ALA A 3 10.36 -11.54 -24.67
CA ALA A 3 10.55 -12.04 -23.31
C ALA A 3 9.43 -11.50 -22.39
N PRO A 4 8.93 -12.29 -21.43
CA PRO A 4 7.98 -11.80 -20.45
C PRO A 4 8.65 -10.70 -19.60
N PRO A 5 7.93 -9.63 -19.23
CA PRO A 5 8.46 -8.63 -18.30
C PRO A 5 8.79 -9.36 -16.99
N SER A 6 10.07 -9.49 -16.66
CA SER A 6 10.50 -9.87 -15.31
C SER A 6 9.88 -8.87 -14.35
N LEU A 7 9.09 -9.36 -13.38
CA LEU A 7 8.30 -8.56 -12.43
C LEU A 7 9.17 -8.18 -11.21
N PRO A 8 9.91 -7.04 -11.21
CA PRO A 8 10.61 -6.56 -10.01
C PRO A 8 9.65 -6.32 -8.83
N ASP A 9 8.38 -6.13 -9.15
CA ASP A 9 7.30 -5.94 -8.20
C ASP A 9 6.99 -7.19 -7.38
N ASN A 10 7.19 -8.40 -7.91
CA ASN A 10 6.97 -9.62 -7.13
C ASN A 10 8.04 -9.79 -6.06
N SER A 11 9.33 -9.55 -6.39
CA SER A 11 10.41 -9.78 -5.43
C SER A 11 10.35 -8.83 -4.22
N ARG A 12 9.88 -7.59 -4.39
CA ARG A 12 9.68 -6.66 -3.26
C ARG A 12 8.60 -7.15 -2.31
N TYR A 13 7.52 -7.72 -2.85
CA TYR A 13 6.40 -8.20 -2.03
C TYR A 13 6.77 -9.49 -1.32
N GLU A 14 7.49 -10.40 -1.97
CA GLU A 14 8.03 -11.59 -1.31
C GLU A 14 8.92 -11.23 -0.11
N GLN A 15 9.85 -10.26 -0.27
CA GLN A 15 10.68 -9.79 0.85
C GLN A 15 9.87 -9.15 1.97
N ALA A 16 8.86 -8.34 1.63
CA ALA A 16 7.98 -7.73 2.62
C ALA A 16 7.14 -8.79 3.37
N CYS A 17 6.68 -9.83 2.67
CA CYS A 17 6.00 -10.97 3.27
C CYS A 17 6.90 -11.70 4.25
N ASP A 18 8.13 -12.03 3.85
CA ASP A 18 9.12 -12.70 4.71
C ASP A 18 9.39 -11.87 5.98
N GLN A 19 9.51 -10.55 5.83
CA GLN A 19 9.71 -9.65 6.96
C GLN A 19 8.49 -9.63 7.91
N ALA A 20 7.28 -9.53 7.37
CA ALA A 20 6.05 -9.52 8.17
C ALA A 20 5.84 -10.85 8.91
N ILE A 21 6.20 -11.97 8.28
CA ILE A 21 6.16 -13.30 8.89
C ILE A 21 7.19 -13.39 10.03
N ALA A 22 8.43 -12.92 9.79
CA ALA A 22 9.48 -12.90 10.81
C ALA A 22 9.13 -12.03 12.02
N MET A 23 8.48 -10.88 11.81
CA MET A 23 7.99 -10.01 12.89
C MET A 23 6.88 -10.64 13.74
N CYS A 24 6.19 -11.66 13.22
CA CYS A 24 5.13 -12.39 13.91
C CYS A 24 5.62 -13.76 14.41
N ASP A 25 6.92 -13.95 14.59
CA ASP A 25 7.55 -15.21 15.03
C ASP A 25 7.19 -16.41 14.14
N GLY A 26 6.99 -16.18 12.83
CA GLY A 26 6.60 -17.21 11.87
C GLY A 26 5.11 -17.59 11.91
N ASN A 27 4.29 -16.96 12.75
CA ASN A 27 2.87 -17.28 12.86
C ASN A 27 2.05 -16.61 11.75
N LEU A 28 1.80 -17.36 10.68
CA LEU A 28 1.02 -16.89 9.52
C LEU A 28 -0.37 -16.35 9.89
N ARG A 29 -1.05 -16.94 10.89
CA ARG A 29 -2.39 -16.46 11.31
C ARG A 29 -2.30 -15.09 11.97
N SER A 30 -1.29 -14.87 12.80
CA SER A 30 -1.00 -13.57 13.39
C SER A 30 -0.57 -12.55 12.34
N THR A 31 0.28 -12.94 11.38
CA THR A 31 0.70 -12.08 10.27
C THR A 31 -0.50 -11.62 9.44
N ILE A 32 -1.34 -12.55 8.99
CA ILE A 32 -2.53 -12.23 8.19
C ILE A 32 -3.47 -11.29 8.99
N LYS A 33 -3.67 -11.56 10.28
CA LYS A 33 -4.50 -10.69 11.13
C LYS A 33 -3.92 -9.28 11.22
N ALA A 34 -2.61 -9.14 11.41
CA ALA A 34 -1.95 -7.85 11.48
C ALA A 34 -2.08 -7.07 10.16
N LEU A 35 -1.92 -7.75 9.02
CA LEU A 35 -2.08 -7.15 7.70
C LEU A 35 -3.51 -6.68 7.44
N ILE A 36 -4.52 -7.47 7.84
CA ILE A 36 -5.93 -7.07 7.74
C ILE A 36 -6.19 -5.83 8.58
N MET A 37 -5.72 -5.80 9.83
CA MET A 37 -5.90 -4.65 10.72
C MET A 37 -5.20 -3.39 10.18
N ALA A 38 -3.99 -3.55 9.61
CA ALA A 38 -3.28 -2.44 8.99
C ALA A 38 -4.03 -1.89 7.77
N ASN A 39 -4.60 -2.75 6.94
CA ASN A 39 -5.41 -2.33 5.80
C ASN A 39 -6.67 -1.60 6.24
N GLU A 40 -7.43 -2.13 7.21
CA GLU A 40 -8.63 -1.48 7.76
C GLU A 40 -8.32 -0.07 8.32
N TYR A 41 -7.18 0.05 9.01
CA TYR A 41 -6.71 1.35 9.51
C TYR A 41 -6.40 2.33 8.36
N LEU A 42 -5.66 1.88 7.33
CA LEU A 42 -5.33 2.71 6.17
C LEU A 42 -6.58 3.13 5.37
N GLU A 43 -7.56 2.24 5.23
CA GLU A 43 -8.84 2.54 4.59
C GLU A 43 -9.60 3.64 5.36
N THR A 44 -9.62 3.55 6.69
CA THR A 44 -10.22 4.58 7.55
C THR A 44 -9.52 5.94 7.39
N GLU A 45 -8.19 5.97 7.44
CA GLU A 45 -7.42 7.21 7.26
C GLU A 45 -7.64 7.82 5.86
N LEU A 46 -7.79 7.00 4.83
CA LEU A 46 -8.11 7.47 3.48
C LEU A 46 -9.51 8.07 3.39
N GLU A 47 -10.51 7.47 4.04
CA GLU A 47 -11.87 8.01 4.13
C GLU A 47 -11.88 9.37 4.84
N GLU A 48 -11.17 9.48 5.97
CA GLU A 48 -11.04 10.74 6.72
C GLU A 48 -10.34 11.82 5.89
N LEU A 49 -9.24 11.46 5.23
CA LEU A 49 -8.51 12.38 4.35
C LEU A 49 -9.39 12.84 3.18
N GLN A 50 -10.13 11.94 2.55
CA GLN A 50 -11.03 12.26 1.46
C GLN A 50 -12.16 13.20 1.93
N ALA A 51 -12.72 12.96 3.12
CA ALA A 51 -13.70 13.85 3.73
C ALA A 51 -13.12 15.24 4.00
N ALA A 52 -11.89 15.33 4.52
CA ALA A 52 -11.20 16.60 4.76
C ALA A 52 -10.91 17.37 3.45
N ILE A 53 -10.57 16.66 2.37
CA ILE A 53 -10.41 17.26 1.03
C ILE A 53 -11.74 17.80 0.53
N THR A 54 -12.82 17.02 0.63
CA THR A 54 -14.16 17.45 0.20
C THR A 54 -14.69 18.64 1.02
N ALA A 55 -14.36 18.69 2.32
CA ALA A 55 -14.67 19.83 3.18
C ALA A 55 -13.82 21.08 2.89
N GLY A 56 -12.80 20.98 2.02
CA GLY A 56 -11.87 22.06 1.72
C GLY A 56 -10.87 22.36 2.85
N CYS A 57 -10.79 21.49 3.86
CA CYS A 57 -9.85 21.63 4.98
C CYS A 57 -8.41 21.27 4.57
N VAL A 58 -8.25 20.40 3.57
CA VAL A 58 -6.95 19.98 3.02
C VAL A 58 -6.99 20.13 1.50
N PRO A 59 -5.95 20.68 0.86
CA PRO A 59 -5.90 20.73 -0.60
C PRO A 59 -5.78 19.32 -1.18
N ALA A 60 -6.53 19.05 -2.25
CA ALA A 60 -6.36 17.81 -3.00
C ALA A 60 -4.91 17.68 -3.49
N PRO A 61 -4.33 16.47 -3.50
CA PRO A 61 -2.98 16.27 -4.01
C PRO A 61 -2.94 16.76 -5.46
N ALA A 62 -2.10 17.78 -5.71
CA ALA A 62 -1.89 18.30 -7.04
C ALA A 62 -1.37 17.15 -7.89
N HIS A 63 -2.18 16.69 -8.85
CA HIS A 63 -1.68 15.84 -9.92
C HIS A 63 -0.74 16.74 -10.71
N SER A 64 0.56 16.69 -10.38
CA SER A 64 1.59 17.28 -11.23
C SER A 64 1.47 16.58 -12.57
N ALA A 65 0.74 17.23 -13.49
CA ALA A 65 0.70 16.88 -14.88
C ALA A 65 2.16 16.81 -15.34
N SER A 66 2.66 15.60 -15.53
CA SER A 66 3.82 15.37 -16.39
C SER A 66 3.37 15.59 -17.83
N ASP A 67 2.96 16.82 -18.14
CA ASP A 67 3.07 17.37 -19.48
C ASP A 67 4.51 17.84 -19.61
N ALA A 68 5.38 16.95 -20.09
CA ALA A 68 6.70 17.30 -20.56
C ALA A 68 7.04 16.41 -21.76
N ALA A 69 6.63 16.94 -22.94
CA ALA A 69 7.26 16.90 -24.26
C ALA A 69 7.73 15.56 -24.86
#